data_AF-A0A1C6DV59-F1
#
_entry.id   AF-A0A1C6DV59-F1
#
_cell.length_a   1.000
_cell.length_b   1.000
_cell.length_c   1.000
_cell.angle_alpha   90.00
_cell.angle_beta   90.00
_cell.angle_gamma   90.00
#
_symmetry.space_group_name_H-M   'P 1'
#
loop_
_entity.id
_entity.type
_entity.pdbx_description
1 polymer ?
#
loop_
_entity_poly.entity_id
_entity_poly.type
_entity_poly.pdbx_seq_one_letter_code
_entity_poly.pdbx_strand_id
1 'polypeptide(L)'
;MGIDAKEKTAPNTSVGADERQSIQKDSDNSIPASEAKGNGEMENLEEMYRKMQRMADPRYLHTLTMTELFQTAYKSRPPIIENLLHSGAYLLAGAPKIGKSFLVAQIAYHVSTGQDLWGCKVHQGTVLYLALEDDFQRIQNRMFMMYGVNDTPNLHFATAAGKIGNGLDEQLENFMREHPDTKLIIIDTMQKIREVGGEAYSYASDYEIVGKLKQFADKHCICVLTVHHTRKQPAGDAFEMISGTTGLLGCADGSLLMQKKKRTALEATIDVVGRDQQDQILYLKKDPETQIWNLERMETEPHKEPPDPVLEAVARMVNASQPEWTGSPSELAAAVQVGMAANALTKYLNVKSGRLLEEYHVGYENKARHAGRQVKLTYMLVEAPAFEVVEDGRDGSDGCNGENATTQTTVAIVAAVAERNGSE
;
A
#
# COMPACT_ATOMS: atom_id res chain seq x y z
N MET A 1 57.79 35.88 -28.75
CA MET A 1 59.04 36.63 -28.94
C MET A 1 58.75 37.82 -29.83
N GLY A 2 59.24 39.00 -29.45
CA GLY A 2 59.39 40.15 -30.36
C GLY A 2 58.22 41.13 -30.38
N ILE A 3 58.26 42.10 -29.48
CA ILE A 3 57.63 43.42 -29.63
C ILE A 3 58.70 44.29 -30.29
N ASP A 4 58.40 44.98 -31.38
CA ASP A 4 59.19 46.12 -31.92
C ASP A 4 58.20 47.29 -32.13
N ALA A 5 58.29 48.32 -31.27
CA ALA A 5 59.03 49.58 -31.49
C ALA A 5 58.34 50.50 -32.53
N LYS A 6 57.66 51.57 -32.10
CA LYS A 6 58.15 52.98 -32.03
C LYS A 6 58.81 53.43 -33.34
N GLU A 7 58.62 54.62 -33.89
CA GLU A 7 57.97 55.91 -33.58
C GLU A 7 58.42 56.80 -34.76
N LYS A 8 57.60 57.74 -35.28
CA LYS A 8 58.07 59.03 -35.84
C LYS A 8 56.92 59.95 -36.30
N THR A 9 56.79 61.04 -35.55
CA THR A 9 56.68 62.46 -35.96
C THR A 9 55.49 62.96 -36.81
N ALA A 10 54.68 63.79 -36.15
CA ALA A 10 53.88 64.90 -36.72
C ALA A 10 54.82 66.10 -37.10
N PRO A 11 54.41 67.26 -37.69
CA PRO A 11 53.18 68.02 -37.42
C PRO A 11 52.52 68.69 -38.64
N ASN A 12 51.29 69.21 -38.49
CA ASN A 12 50.96 70.62 -38.79
C ASN A 12 49.50 70.95 -38.41
N THR A 13 49.39 72.12 -37.81
CA THR A 13 48.27 72.76 -37.12
C THR A 13 47.23 73.39 -38.05
N SER A 14 45.98 73.47 -37.57
CA SER A 14 45.07 74.58 -37.87
C SER A 14 44.05 74.74 -36.73
N VAL A 15 44.01 75.94 -36.19
CA VAL A 15 43.32 76.41 -34.99
C VAL A 15 41.90 76.90 -35.33
N GLY A 16 40.97 76.72 -34.40
CA GLY A 16 39.66 77.37 -34.42
C GLY A 16 38.84 76.98 -33.19
N ALA A 17 39.12 77.62 -32.06
CA ALA A 17 38.34 77.53 -30.84
C ALA A 17 37.08 78.41 -30.96
N ASP A 18 35.97 78.00 -30.33
CA ASP A 18 35.24 78.96 -29.51
C ASP A 18 34.57 78.31 -28.30
N GLU A 19 34.59 79.06 -27.22
CA GLU A 19 34.39 78.69 -25.83
C GLU A 19 32.93 78.91 -25.37
N ARG A 20 32.52 78.07 -24.39
CA ARG A 20 31.65 78.37 -23.22
C ARG A 20 30.11 78.42 -23.36
N GLN A 21 29.52 77.36 -22.80
CA GLN A 21 28.53 77.29 -21.69
C GLN A 21 27.47 78.41 -21.54
N SER A 22 26.20 78.01 -21.38
CA SER A 22 25.56 77.95 -20.05
C SER A 22 24.06 77.50 -20.07
N ILE A 23 23.65 76.97 -18.90
CA ILE A 23 22.30 76.90 -18.31
C ILE A 23 21.45 75.63 -18.55
N GLN A 24 21.26 74.92 -17.43
CA GLN A 24 20.28 73.87 -17.14
C GLN A 24 18.84 74.32 -17.41
N LYS A 25 18.00 73.41 -17.90
CA LYS A 25 16.61 73.24 -17.45
C LYS A 25 16.26 71.77 -17.45
N ASP A 26 15.95 71.25 -16.27
CA ASP A 26 15.28 69.98 -16.07
C ASP A 26 13.89 69.99 -16.73
N SER A 27 13.53 68.88 -17.37
CA SER A 27 12.16 68.39 -17.38
C SER A 27 12.17 66.89 -17.58
N ASP A 28 11.70 66.20 -16.53
CA ASP A 28 11.43 64.78 -16.44
C ASP A 28 10.66 64.20 -17.63
N ASN A 29 11.10 63.04 -18.12
CA ASN A 29 10.25 61.84 -18.12
C ASN A 29 11.09 60.59 -18.38
N SER A 30 11.39 59.91 -17.28
CA SER A 30 11.96 58.58 -17.22
C SER A 30 10.91 57.53 -17.59
N ILE A 31 11.23 56.67 -18.55
CA ILE A 31 10.54 55.39 -18.77
C ILE A 31 11.34 54.34 -18.00
N PRO A 32 10.85 53.77 -16.88
CA PRO A 32 11.58 52.72 -16.21
C PRO A 32 11.33 51.37 -16.90
N ALA A 33 12.44 50.65 -17.07
CA ALA A 33 12.52 49.30 -17.61
C ALA A 33 11.53 48.33 -16.95
N SER A 34 10.76 47.63 -17.79
CA SER A 34 9.86 46.54 -17.41
C SER A 34 10.53 45.16 -17.50
N GLU A 35 11.81 45.05 -17.14
CA GLU A 35 12.60 43.80 -17.28
C GLU A 35 12.68 42.93 -16.00
N ALA A 36 11.96 43.26 -14.93
CA ALA A 36 12.11 42.55 -13.65
C ALA A 36 11.10 41.41 -13.40
N LYS A 37 10.09 41.19 -14.26
CA LYS A 37 9.05 40.16 -14.03
C LYS A 37 9.21 38.87 -14.85
N GLY A 38 9.97 38.88 -15.94
CA GLY A 38 10.15 37.70 -16.81
C GLY A 38 11.27 36.76 -16.41
N ASN A 39 12.31 37.25 -15.71
CA ASN A 39 13.52 36.48 -15.46
C ASN A 39 13.32 35.32 -14.46
N GLY A 40 12.49 35.50 -13.43
CA GLY A 40 12.25 34.46 -12.42
C GLY A 40 11.39 33.27 -12.91
N GLU A 41 10.50 33.50 -13.87
CA GLU A 41 9.70 32.41 -14.48
C GLU A 41 10.53 31.60 -15.48
N MET A 42 11.42 32.28 -16.22
CA MET A 42 12.32 31.66 -17.19
C MET A 42 13.44 30.85 -16.51
N GLU A 43 14.03 31.36 -15.41
CA GLU A 43 15.00 30.65 -14.59
C GLU A 43 14.42 29.37 -13.96
N ASN A 44 13.18 29.43 -13.47
CA ASN A 44 12.47 28.28 -12.89
C ASN A 44 12.14 27.21 -13.95
N LEU A 45 11.78 27.64 -15.17
CA LEU A 45 11.53 26.73 -16.29
C LEU A 45 12.82 26.04 -16.77
N GLU A 46 13.93 26.79 -16.87
CA GLU A 46 15.22 26.25 -17.28
C GLU A 46 15.82 25.30 -16.23
N GLU A 47 15.64 25.62 -14.95
CA GLU A 47 16.01 24.72 -13.84
C GLU A 47 15.15 23.44 -13.86
N MET A 48 13.85 23.55 -14.16
CA MET A 48 12.97 22.40 -14.35
C MET A 48 13.41 21.53 -15.54
N TYR A 49 13.78 22.12 -16.67
CA TYR A 49 14.32 21.39 -17.82
C TYR A 49 15.66 20.71 -17.51
N ARG A 50 16.57 21.38 -16.81
CA ARG A 50 17.83 20.77 -16.34
C ARG A 50 17.57 19.63 -15.37
N LYS A 51 16.57 19.75 -14.49
CA LYS A 51 16.14 18.67 -13.60
C LYS A 51 15.59 17.48 -14.39
N MET A 52 14.72 17.72 -15.37
CA MET A 52 14.20 16.65 -16.25
C MET A 52 15.30 15.96 -17.07
N GLN A 53 16.25 16.73 -17.62
CA GLN A 53 17.39 16.18 -18.35
C GLN A 53 18.30 15.33 -17.46
N ARG A 54 18.56 15.77 -16.22
CA ARG A 54 19.29 14.96 -15.24
C ARG A 54 18.53 13.69 -14.92
N MET A 55 17.22 13.78 -14.67
CA MET A 55 16.37 12.61 -14.36
C MET A 55 16.29 11.59 -15.51
N ALA A 56 16.57 12.01 -16.74
CA ALA A 56 16.59 11.11 -17.90
C ALA A 56 17.92 10.34 -18.09
N ASP A 57 19.01 10.72 -17.40
CA ASP A 57 20.26 9.94 -17.43
C ASP A 57 20.07 8.65 -16.61
N PRO A 58 20.31 7.45 -17.19
CA PRO A 58 20.20 6.18 -16.45
C PRO A 58 21.10 6.08 -15.21
N ARG A 59 22.14 6.92 -15.11
CA ARG A 59 23.04 6.99 -13.94
C ARG A 59 22.56 7.99 -12.89
N TYR A 60 21.48 8.70 -13.14
CA TYR A 60 20.92 9.64 -12.18
C TYR A 60 20.33 8.91 -10.98
N LEU A 61 20.96 9.10 -9.84
CA LEU A 61 20.42 8.65 -8.57
C LEU A 61 19.34 9.65 -8.13
N HIS A 62 18.08 9.23 -8.22
CA HIS A 62 16.99 10.00 -7.66
C HIS A 62 17.14 10.10 -6.14
N THR A 63 17.20 11.32 -5.63
CA THR A 63 17.32 11.61 -4.20
C THR A 63 16.25 12.63 -3.80
N LEU A 64 15.78 12.52 -2.57
CA LEU A 64 14.88 13.47 -1.94
C LEU A 64 15.49 13.90 -0.61
N THR A 65 15.47 15.21 -0.36
CA THR A 65 15.74 15.73 0.98
C THR A 65 14.60 15.36 1.93
N MET A 66 14.86 15.34 3.24
CA MET A 66 13.81 15.11 4.24
C MET A 66 12.68 16.14 4.14
N THR A 67 13.00 17.37 3.72
CA THR A 67 12.00 18.41 3.46
C THR A 67 11.08 18.03 2.30
N GLU A 68 11.63 17.59 1.18
CA GLU A 68 10.84 17.14 0.02
C GLU A 68 10.03 15.88 0.37
N LEU A 69 10.61 14.96 1.13
CA LEU A 69 9.93 13.75 1.61
C LEU A 69 8.67 14.09 2.42
N PHE A 70 8.78 14.95 3.43
CA PHE A 70 7.62 15.36 4.24
C PHE A 70 6.65 16.31 3.52
N GLN A 71 7.10 16.96 2.45
CA GLN A 71 6.22 17.79 1.61
C GLN A 71 5.46 16.98 0.55
N THR A 72 5.88 15.74 0.31
CA THR A 72 5.25 14.82 -0.62
C THR A 72 4.20 14.00 0.12
N ALA A 73 2.96 14.04 -0.35
CA ALA A 73 1.93 13.09 0.10
C ALA A 73 2.07 11.81 -0.73
N TYR A 74 2.30 10.69 -0.07
CA TYR A 74 2.31 9.38 -0.70
C TYR A 74 0.92 8.75 -0.59
N LYS A 75 0.52 7.98 -1.60
CA LYS A 75 -0.75 7.25 -1.57
C LYS A 75 -0.73 6.26 -0.40
N SER A 76 -1.79 6.26 0.42
CA SER A 76 -1.93 5.25 1.47
C SER A 76 -1.90 3.86 0.89
N ARG A 77 -1.25 2.95 1.63
CA ARG A 77 -1.21 1.53 1.34
C ARG A 77 -1.82 0.84 2.57
N PRO A 78 -3.16 0.78 2.66
CA PRO A 78 -3.80 0.11 3.79
C PRO A 78 -3.29 -1.33 3.88
N PRO A 79 -3.21 -1.89 5.09
CA PRO A 79 -2.97 -3.31 5.27
C PRO A 79 -3.98 -4.13 4.44
N ILE A 80 -3.56 -5.30 3.96
CA ILE A 80 -4.50 -6.27 3.38
C ILE A 80 -5.25 -6.96 4.52
N ILE A 81 -4.52 -7.34 5.56
CA ILE A 81 -5.04 -7.85 6.83
C ILE A 81 -4.32 -7.10 7.93
N GLU A 82 -5.07 -6.35 8.75
CA GLU A 82 -4.48 -5.56 9.83
C GLU A 82 -3.57 -6.41 10.72
N ASN A 83 -2.41 -5.86 11.08
CA ASN A 83 -1.41 -6.52 11.92
C ASN A 83 -0.83 -7.84 11.36
N LEU A 84 -1.13 -8.24 10.12
CA LEU A 84 -0.70 -9.52 9.57
C LEU A 84 -0.07 -9.42 8.17
N LEU A 85 -0.75 -8.77 7.21
CA LEU A 85 -0.30 -8.67 5.82
C LEU A 85 -0.47 -7.24 5.28
N HIS A 86 0.61 -6.66 4.78
CA HIS A 86 0.65 -5.38 4.07
C HIS A 86 0.97 -5.56 2.58
N SER A 87 0.87 -4.48 1.80
CA SER A 87 1.42 -4.46 0.44
C SER A 87 2.93 -4.75 0.47
N GLY A 88 3.39 -5.61 -0.42
CA GLY A 88 4.78 -6.09 -0.45
C GLY A 88 4.88 -7.58 -0.76
N ALA A 89 6.10 -8.10 -0.80
CA ALA A 89 6.35 -9.53 -0.99
C ALA A 89 6.40 -10.24 0.36
N TYR A 90 5.57 -11.27 0.52
CA TYR A 90 5.50 -12.11 1.71
C TYR A 90 5.86 -13.55 1.39
N LEU A 91 6.57 -14.21 2.31
CA LEU A 91 6.90 -15.63 2.22
C LEU A 91 6.22 -16.44 3.31
N LEU A 92 5.39 -17.42 2.92
CA LEU A 92 4.92 -18.46 3.83
C LEU A 92 5.85 -19.68 3.74
N ALA A 93 6.76 -19.80 4.68
CA ALA A 93 7.73 -20.88 4.75
C ALA A 93 7.28 -21.98 5.71
N GLY A 94 7.63 -23.22 5.41
CA GLY A 94 7.49 -24.33 6.35
C GLY A 94 7.66 -25.69 5.69
N ALA A 95 7.76 -26.75 6.49
CA ALA A 95 7.97 -28.09 5.97
C ALA A 95 6.84 -28.52 5.00
N PRO A 96 7.09 -29.43 4.04
CA PRO A 96 6.05 -29.95 3.17
C PRO A 96 4.90 -30.60 3.95
N LYS A 97 3.67 -30.42 3.47
CA LYS A 97 2.44 -31.10 3.96
C LYS A 97 2.10 -30.83 5.45
N ILE A 98 2.41 -29.63 5.95
CA ILE A 98 2.01 -29.19 7.30
C ILE A 98 0.70 -28.36 7.32
N GLY A 99 0.15 -28.01 6.16
CA GLY A 99 -1.11 -27.26 6.06
C GLY A 99 -1.00 -25.83 5.52
N LYS A 100 0.13 -25.45 4.92
CA LYS A 100 0.32 -24.13 4.28
C LYS A 100 -0.75 -23.81 3.24
N SER A 101 -1.07 -24.74 2.35
CA SER A 101 -2.12 -24.55 1.33
C SER A 101 -3.51 -24.31 1.92
N PHE A 102 -3.83 -24.90 3.09
CA PHE A 102 -5.07 -24.60 3.80
C PHE A 102 -5.05 -23.20 4.41
N LEU A 103 -3.91 -22.79 4.97
CA LEU A 103 -3.76 -21.44 5.52
C LEU A 103 -3.89 -20.37 4.44
N VAL A 104 -3.21 -20.51 3.30
CA VAL A 104 -3.30 -19.51 2.22
C VAL A 104 -4.66 -19.53 1.53
N ALA A 105 -5.33 -20.67 1.43
CA ALA A 105 -6.73 -20.73 0.97
C ALA A 105 -7.68 -19.97 1.92
N GLN A 106 -7.47 -20.10 3.24
CA GLN A 106 -8.22 -19.36 4.23
C GLN A 106 -7.97 -17.85 4.10
N ILE A 107 -6.71 -17.42 4.01
CA ILE A 107 -6.35 -16.02 3.76
C ILE A 107 -7.02 -15.52 2.47
N ALA A 108 -6.95 -16.28 1.38
CA ALA A 108 -7.55 -15.91 0.10
C ALA A 108 -9.07 -15.68 0.21
N TYR A 109 -9.77 -16.57 0.90
CA TYR A 109 -11.21 -16.47 1.11
C TYR A 109 -11.58 -15.25 1.96
N HIS A 110 -10.88 -15.02 3.07
CA HIS A 110 -11.16 -13.86 3.93
C HIS A 110 -10.87 -12.54 3.20
N VAL A 111 -9.80 -12.44 2.41
CA VAL A 111 -9.48 -11.23 1.62
C VAL A 111 -10.49 -10.97 0.51
N SER A 112 -10.96 -12.01 -0.18
CA SER A 112 -11.94 -11.86 -1.26
C SER A 112 -13.36 -11.56 -0.76
N THR A 113 -13.72 -11.99 0.46
CA THR A 113 -15.01 -11.73 1.08
C THR A 113 -15.04 -10.49 1.98
N GLY A 114 -13.87 -10.01 2.43
CA GLY A 114 -13.77 -8.93 3.42
C GLY A 114 -14.11 -9.36 4.85
N GLN A 115 -14.25 -10.67 5.11
CA GLN A 115 -14.50 -11.17 6.45
C GLN A 115 -13.25 -11.09 7.32
N ASP A 116 -13.40 -10.61 8.55
CA ASP A 116 -12.31 -10.55 9.52
C ASP A 116 -11.63 -11.92 9.69
N LEU A 117 -10.30 -11.91 9.78
CA LEU A 117 -9.49 -13.10 10.02
C LEU A 117 -8.87 -13.00 11.41
N TRP A 118 -9.25 -13.92 12.30
CA TRP A 118 -8.72 -13.98 13.68
C TRP A 118 -8.89 -12.67 14.47
N GLY A 119 -9.97 -11.93 14.20
CA GLY A 119 -10.23 -10.63 14.83
C GLY A 119 -9.43 -9.47 14.23
N CYS A 120 -8.62 -9.72 13.20
CA CYS A 120 -8.01 -8.67 12.39
C CYS A 120 -8.96 -8.29 11.26
N LYS A 121 -9.16 -6.98 11.09
CA LYS A 121 -9.94 -6.44 9.98
C LYS A 121 -9.27 -6.76 8.65
N VAL A 122 -10.07 -7.20 7.69
CA VAL A 122 -9.60 -7.55 6.35
C VAL A 122 -10.11 -6.53 5.35
N HIS A 123 -9.19 -5.95 4.57
CA HIS A 123 -9.55 -5.01 3.53
C HIS A 123 -9.85 -5.78 2.25
N GLN A 124 -11.15 -5.89 1.92
CA GLN A 124 -11.62 -6.64 0.74
C GLN A 124 -10.95 -6.19 -0.56
N GLY A 125 -10.69 -7.14 -1.45
CA GLY A 125 -10.32 -6.91 -2.85
C GLY A 125 -10.16 -8.22 -3.62
N THR A 126 -9.95 -8.12 -4.93
CA THR A 126 -9.74 -9.29 -5.78
C THR A 126 -8.46 -10.07 -5.40
N VAL A 127 -8.54 -11.40 -5.44
CA VAL A 127 -7.46 -12.33 -5.11
C VAL A 127 -7.20 -13.27 -6.28
N LEU A 128 -5.93 -13.38 -6.69
CA LEU A 128 -5.47 -14.44 -7.60
C LEU A 128 -4.72 -15.51 -6.81
N TYR A 129 -5.22 -16.75 -6.85
CA TYR A 129 -4.54 -17.91 -6.28
C TYR A 129 -4.00 -18.80 -7.41
N LEU A 130 -2.67 -18.77 -7.60
CA LEU A 130 -1.93 -19.74 -8.41
C LEU A 130 -1.68 -21.04 -7.62
N ALA A 131 -2.60 -21.99 -7.71
CA ALA A 131 -2.56 -23.31 -7.06
C ALA A 131 -1.85 -24.34 -7.95
N LEU A 132 -0.55 -24.18 -8.12
CA LEU A 132 0.28 -24.83 -9.15
C LEU A 132 0.66 -26.30 -8.86
N GLU A 133 0.27 -26.83 -7.70
CA GLU A 133 0.40 -28.25 -7.35
C GLU A 133 -0.94 -29.01 -7.34
N ASP A 134 -2.06 -28.31 -7.53
CA ASP A 134 -3.40 -28.86 -7.47
C ASP A 134 -4.11 -28.79 -8.82
N ASP A 135 -5.21 -29.52 -8.93
CA ASP A 135 -6.19 -29.41 -10.00
C ASP A 135 -7.47 -28.72 -9.48
N PHE A 136 -8.36 -28.33 -10.38
CA PHE A 136 -9.60 -27.64 -10.00
C PHE A 136 -10.52 -28.51 -9.13
N GLN A 137 -10.50 -29.83 -9.29
CA GLN A 137 -11.33 -30.73 -8.47
C GLN A 137 -10.85 -30.74 -7.01
N ARG A 138 -9.53 -30.77 -6.78
CA ARG A 138 -8.92 -30.67 -5.44
C ARG A 138 -9.20 -29.33 -4.80
N ILE A 139 -9.11 -28.25 -5.57
CA ILE A 139 -9.43 -26.90 -5.09
C ILE A 139 -10.91 -26.83 -4.70
N GLN A 140 -11.81 -27.27 -5.57
CA GLN A 140 -13.26 -27.29 -5.30
C GLN A 140 -13.57 -28.07 -4.02
N ASN A 141 -13.07 -29.30 -3.89
CA ASN A 141 -13.29 -30.11 -2.69
C ASN A 141 -12.73 -29.46 -1.43
N ARG A 142 -11.57 -28.79 -1.52
CA ARG A 142 -10.95 -28.08 -0.40
C ARG A 142 -11.78 -26.87 0.03
N MET A 143 -12.17 -26.03 -0.92
CA MET A 143 -12.98 -24.84 -0.63
C MET A 143 -14.35 -25.25 -0.05
N PHE A 144 -14.97 -26.29 -0.59
CA PHE A 144 -16.21 -26.85 -0.05
C PHE A 144 -16.04 -27.40 1.37
N MET A 145 -14.95 -28.11 1.65
CA MET A 145 -14.66 -28.59 2.99
C MET A 145 -14.49 -27.45 4.01
N MET A 146 -13.88 -26.34 3.58
CA MET A 146 -13.62 -25.19 4.46
C MET A 146 -14.87 -24.32 4.65
N TYR A 147 -15.61 -24.04 3.59
CA TYR A 147 -16.64 -22.97 3.57
C TYR A 147 -18.02 -23.43 3.07
N GLY A 148 -18.19 -24.71 2.77
CA GLY A 148 -19.43 -25.24 2.21
C GLY A 148 -19.73 -24.67 0.83
N VAL A 149 -20.94 -24.17 0.64
CA VAL A 149 -21.41 -23.56 -0.62
C VAL A 149 -21.19 -22.05 -0.68
N ASN A 150 -20.62 -21.44 0.37
CA ASN A 150 -20.33 -20.01 0.36
C ASN A 150 -19.24 -19.72 -0.68
N ASP A 151 -19.51 -18.77 -1.57
CA ASP A 151 -18.63 -18.39 -2.65
C ASP A 151 -18.34 -16.88 -2.67
N THR A 152 -17.52 -16.46 -3.62
CA THR A 152 -17.21 -15.05 -3.89
C THR A 152 -16.70 -14.91 -5.32
N PRO A 153 -17.14 -13.89 -6.07
CA PRO A 153 -16.64 -13.63 -7.42
C PRO A 153 -15.21 -13.07 -7.43
N ASN A 154 -14.69 -12.63 -6.27
CA ASN A 154 -13.42 -11.93 -6.14
C ASN A 154 -12.23 -12.89 -5.88
N LEU A 155 -12.44 -14.21 -5.92
CA LEU A 155 -11.39 -15.21 -5.71
C LEU A 155 -11.17 -16.05 -6.98
N HIS A 156 -10.09 -15.76 -7.69
CA HIS A 156 -9.74 -16.42 -8.95
C HIS A 156 -8.67 -17.48 -8.73
N PHE A 157 -8.86 -18.68 -9.28
CA PHE A 157 -7.89 -19.76 -9.20
C PHE A 157 -7.26 -20.04 -10.57
N ALA A 158 -5.95 -20.29 -10.58
CA ALA A 158 -5.25 -20.87 -11.72
C ALA A 158 -4.39 -22.06 -11.28
N THR A 159 -4.46 -23.16 -12.02
CA THR A 159 -3.71 -24.40 -11.75
C THR A 159 -2.43 -24.51 -12.58
N ALA A 160 -2.21 -23.55 -13.48
CA ALA A 160 -1.03 -23.45 -14.31
C ALA A 160 -0.63 -21.99 -14.49
N ALA A 161 0.68 -21.74 -14.59
CA ALA A 161 1.25 -20.43 -14.86
C ALA A 161 2.60 -20.61 -15.59
N GLY A 162 3.05 -19.53 -16.25
CA GLY A 162 4.40 -19.43 -16.80
C GLY A 162 5.46 -19.44 -15.70
N LYS A 163 6.72 -19.31 -16.11
CA LYS A 163 7.84 -19.13 -15.18
C LYS A 163 8.15 -17.64 -15.06
N ILE A 164 8.77 -17.25 -13.96
CA ILE A 164 9.25 -15.88 -13.80
C ILE A 164 10.37 -15.60 -14.82
N GLY A 165 10.30 -14.47 -15.52
CA GLY A 165 11.12 -14.17 -16.69
C GLY A 165 10.67 -14.87 -17.99
N ASN A 166 9.66 -15.75 -17.93
CA ASN A 166 9.18 -16.53 -19.07
C ASN A 166 7.68 -16.81 -18.95
N GLY A 167 6.87 -15.75 -19.09
CA GLY A 167 5.41 -15.81 -19.20
C GLY A 167 4.64 -15.44 -17.94
N LEU A 168 5.19 -15.66 -16.74
CA LEU A 168 4.47 -15.32 -15.50
C LEU A 168 4.28 -13.80 -15.38
N ASP A 169 5.30 -13.01 -15.72
CA ASP A 169 5.28 -11.55 -15.61
C ASP A 169 4.14 -10.94 -16.44
N GLU A 170 3.98 -11.40 -17.69
CA GLU A 170 2.90 -10.96 -18.57
C GLU A 170 1.52 -11.42 -18.09
N GLN A 171 1.43 -12.64 -17.54
CA GLN A 171 0.18 -13.16 -16.97
C GLN A 171 -0.28 -12.33 -15.77
N LEU A 172 0.63 -11.98 -14.86
CA LEU A 172 0.32 -11.13 -13.71
C LEU A 172 -0.08 -9.72 -14.14
N GLU A 173 0.64 -9.11 -15.10
CA GLU A 173 0.28 -7.79 -15.64
C GLU A 173 -1.06 -7.79 -16.39
N ASN A 174 -1.41 -8.87 -17.10
CA ASN A 174 -2.73 -9.03 -17.70
C ASN A 174 -3.82 -9.11 -16.62
N PHE A 175 -3.62 -9.93 -15.59
CA PHE A 175 -4.57 -10.07 -14.50
C PHE A 175 -4.81 -8.74 -13.77
N MET A 176 -3.75 -7.97 -13.48
CA MET A 176 -3.88 -6.64 -12.86
C MET A 176 -4.65 -5.64 -13.73
N ARG A 177 -4.59 -5.78 -15.06
CA ARG A 177 -5.37 -4.95 -15.99
C ARG A 177 -6.84 -5.34 -16.02
N GLU A 178 -7.14 -6.64 -15.93
CA GLU A 178 -8.50 -7.17 -15.89
C GLU A 178 -9.18 -6.91 -14.54
N HIS A 179 -8.40 -6.95 -13.45
CA HIS A 179 -8.85 -6.82 -12.06
C HIS A 179 -8.08 -5.71 -11.32
N PRO A 180 -8.39 -4.43 -11.57
CA PRO A 180 -7.63 -3.30 -11.01
C PRO A 180 -7.78 -3.12 -9.50
N ASP A 181 -8.76 -3.77 -8.88
CA ASP A 181 -9.01 -3.80 -7.42
C ASP A 181 -8.27 -4.96 -6.72
N THR A 182 -7.40 -5.69 -7.43
CA THR A 182 -6.61 -6.78 -6.86
C THR A 182 -5.79 -6.32 -5.66
N LYS A 183 -5.84 -7.10 -4.59
CA LYS A 183 -5.09 -6.83 -3.34
C LYS A 183 -4.11 -7.91 -2.96
N LEU A 184 -4.36 -9.15 -3.39
CA LEU A 184 -3.55 -10.29 -3.02
C LEU A 184 -3.32 -11.22 -4.21
N ILE A 185 -2.07 -11.58 -4.45
CA ILE A 185 -1.70 -12.66 -5.34
C ILE A 185 -0.98 -13.74 -4.51
N ILE A 186 -1.45 -14.97 -4.61
CA ILE A 186 -0.89 -16.13 -3.91
C ILE A 186 -0.21 -17.04 -4.92
N ILE A 187 1.03 -17.44 -4.62
CA ILE A 187 1.80 -18.39 -5.42
C ILE A 187 2.07 -19.65 -4.59
N ASP A 188 1.31 -20.73 -4.83
CA ASP A 188 1.44 -22.02 -4.16
C ASP A 188 1.86 -23.09 -5.18
N THR A 189 3.15 -23.33 -5.43
CA THR A 189 4.33 -22.96 -4.64
C THR A 189 5.40 -22.26 -5.47
N MET A 190 6.36 -21.60 -4.81
CA MET A 190 7.49 -20.94 -5.48
C MET A 190 8.27 -21.87 -6.42
N GLN A 191 8.38 -23.16 -6.08
CA GLN A 191 9.09 -24.16 -6.89
C GLN A 191 8.51 -24.27 -8.31
N LYS A 192 7.22 -23.99 -8.49
CA LYS A 192 6.54 -24.12 -9.77
C LYS A 192 6.76 -22.95 -10.71
N ILE A 193 7.18 -21.79 -10.22
CA ILE A 193 7.42 -20.60 -11.05
C ILE A 193 8.90 -20.38 -11.41
N ARG A 194 9.80 -21.25 -10.93
CA ARG A 194 11.23 -21.20 -11.28
C ARG A 194 11.47 -21.56 -12.75
N GLU A 195 12.41 -20.89 -13.40
CA GLU A 195 12.93 -21.30 -14.69
C GLU A 195 13.56 -22.69 -14.64
N VAL A 196 13.49 -23.42 -15.75
CA VAL A 196 14.02 -24.78 -15.88
C VAL A 196 15.36 -24.69 -16.63
N GLY A 197 16.48 -24.76 -15.89
CA GLY A 197 17.84 -24.82 -16.44
C GLY A 197 18.76 -23.70 -15.92
N GLY A 198 19.96 -24.05 -15.45
CA GLY A 198 20.92 -23.17 -14.75
C GLY A 198 21.07 -23.53 -13.27
N GLU A 199 21.77 -22.74 -12.46
CA GLU A 199 21.88 -22.86 -10.99
C GLU A 199 20.52 -22.70 -10.25
N ALA A 200 19.40 -23.14 -10.84
CA ALA A 200 18.00 -22.93 -10.49
C ALA A 200 17.56 -23.48 -9.11
N TYR A 201 18.47 -24.12 -8.38
CA TYR A 201 18.26 -24.59 -7.01
C TYR A 201 19.18 -23.89 -5.99
N SER A 202 19.87 -22.83 -6.42
CA SER A 202 20.70 -21.99 -5.57
C SER A 202 19.84 -21.00 -4.79
N TYR A 203 20.37 -20.61 -3.63
CA TYR A 203 19.83 -19.54 -2.81
C TYR A 203 19.79 -18.20 -3.56
N ALA A 204 20.78 -17.91 -4.42
CA ALA A 204 20.83 -16.70 -5.22
C ALA A 204 19.65 -16.61 -6.19
N SER A 205 19.31 -17.71 -6.85
CA SER A 205 18.13 -17.77 -7.72
C SER A 205 16.84 -17.49 -6.95
N ASP A 206 16.70 -18.02 -5.73
CA ASP A 206 15.54 -17.72 -4.89
C ASP A 206 15.43 -16.26 -4.50
N TYR A 207 16.57 -15.63 -4.19
CA TYR A 207 16.62 -14.22 -3.86
C TYR A 207 16.19 -13.34 -5.04
N GLU A 208 16.64 -13.66 -6.25
CA GLU A 208 16.23 -12.95 -7.47
C GLU A 208 14.74 -13.08 -7.75
N ILE A 209 14.15 -14.26 -7.52
CA ILE A 209 12.71 -14.48 -7.70
C ILE A 209 11.92 -13.62 -6.73
N VAL A 210 12.26 -13.67 -5.43
CA VAL A 210 11.60 -12.83 -4.40
C VAL A 210 11.78 -11.36 -4.72
N GLY A 211 12.97 -10.94 -5.19
CA GLY A 211 13.24 -9.56 -5.61
C GLY A 211 12.34 -9.10 -6.76
N LYS A 212 12.13 -9.93 -7.79
CA LYS A 212 11.21 -9.63 -8.90
C LYS A 212 9.76 -9.54 -8.43
N LEU A 213 9.32 -10.49 -7.60
CA LEU A 213 7.97 -10.46 -7.02
C LEU A 213 7.74 -9.24 -6.12
N LYS A 214 8.78 -8.82 -5.39
CA LYS A 214 8.76 -7.58 -4.61
C LYS A 214 8.60 -6.35 -5.48
N GLN A 215 9.39 -6.23 -6.55
CA GLN A 215 9.25 -5.11 -7.49
C GLN A 215 7.84 -5.04 -8.09
N PHE A 216 7.26 -6.20 -8.42
CA PHE A 216 5.88 -6.29 -8.89
C PHE A 216 4.87 -5.82 -7.81
N ALA A 217 4.99 -6.32 -6.58
CA ALA A 217 4.14 -5.95 -5.46
C ALA A 217 4.22 -4.43 -5.16
N ASP A 218 5.43 -3.87 -5.14
CA ASP A 218 5.68 -2.44 -4.89
C ASP A 218 5.11 -1.55 -5.98
N LYS A 219 5.21 -1.96 -7.26
CA LYS A 219 4.65 -1.27 -8.42
C LYS A 219 3.13 -1.18 -8.35
N HIS A 220 2.47 -2.28 -8.00
CA HIS A 220 1.00 -2.38 -7.99
C HIS A 220 0.37 -2.08 -6.62
N CYS A 221 1.18 -1.89 -5.58
CA CYS A 221 0.74 -1.67 -4.20
C CYS A 221 -0.14 -2.82 -3.64
N ILE A 222 0.16 -4.06 -4.01
CA ILE A 222 -0.56 -5.26 -3.56
C ILE A 222 0.31 -6.15 -2.67
N CYS A 223 -0.27 -7.17 -2.04
CA CYS A 223 0.48 -8.23 -1.38
C CYS A 223 0.71 -9.40 -2.36
N VAL A 224 1.95 -9.89 -2.45
CA VAL A 224 2.28 -11.15 -3.13
C VAL A 224 2.73 -12.16 -2.09
N LEU A 225 1.87 -13.13 -1.77
CA LEU A 225 2.14 -14.18 -0.79
C LEU A 225 2.62 -15.46 -1.47
N THR A 226 3.90 -15.76 -1.30
CA THR A 226 4.55 -16.89 -1.97
C THR A 226 4.80 -18.03 -0.98
N VAL A 227 4.28 -19.22 -1.29
CA VAL A 227 4.48 -20.41 -0.46
C VAL A 227 5.82 -21.06 -0.79
N HIS A 228 6.66 -21.20 0.24
CA HIS A 228 7.96 -21.83 0.14
C HIS A 228 8.07 -23.06 1.05
N HIS A 229 8.83 -24.06 0.60
CA HIS A 229 9.10 -25.24 1.41
C HIS A 229 10.46 -25.12 2.06
N THR A 230 10.52 -25.27 3.38
CA THR A 230 11.81 -25.38 4.07
C THR A 230 12.45 -26.73 3.73
N ARG A 231 13.77 -26.74 3.54
CA ARG A 231 14.52 -27.98 3.35
C ARG A 231 14.61 -28.73 4.68
N LYS A 232 14.45 -30.05 4.66
CA LYS A 232 14.80 -30.91 5.80
C LYS A 232 16.31 -31.18 5.73
N GLN A 233 17.06 -30.67 6.69
CA GLN A 233 18.47 -31.03 6.89
C GLN A 233 18.62 -31.69 8.28
N PRO A 234 19.50 -32.69 8.44
CA PRO A 234 19.74 -33.33 9.73
C PRO A 234 20.20 -32.31 10.78
N ALA A 235 19.90 -32.58 12.04
CA ALA A 235 20.25 -31.75 13.20
C ALA A 235 21.78 -31.70 13.40
N GLY A 236 22.47 -30.85 12.65
CA GLY A 236 23.93 -30.65 12.72
C GLY A 236 24.34 -29.19 12.87
N ASP A 237 23.63 -28.24 12.24
CA ASP A 237 23.93 -26.82 12.40
C ASP A 237 22.64 -25.97 12.35
N ALA A 238 22.22 -25.49 13.52
CA ALA A 238 21.10 -24.55 13.64
C ALA A 238 21.38 -23.23 12.88
N PHE A 239 22.66 -22.88 12.69
CA PHE A 239 23.08 -21.69 11.95
C PHE A 239 22.88 -21.79 10.43
N GLU A 240 22.98 -22.98 9.82
CA GLU A 240 22.67 -23.15 8.39
C GLU A 240 21.17 -23.27 8.10
N MET A 241 20.38 -23.76 9.08
CA MET A 241 18.90 -23.74 9.01
C MET A 241 18.39 -22.30 8.88
N ILE A 242 19.08 -21.37 9.53
CA ILE A 242 18.89 -19.92 9.44
C ILE A 242 19.40 -19.45 8.05
N SER A 243 20.66 -19.71 7.67
CA SER A 243 21.27 -19.10 6.47
C SER A 243 20.47 -19.23 5.15
N GLY A 244 19.94 -20.41 4.81
CA GLY A 244 19.25 -20.63 3.53
C GLY A 244 17.81 -20.11 3.46
N THR A 245 17.08 -20.10 4.58
CA THR A 245 15.69 -19.61 4.63
C THR A 245 15.67 -18.16 5.08
N THR A 246 16.40 -17.80 6.14
CA THR A 246 16.49 -16.44 6.71
C THR A 246 17.03 -15.41 5.73
N GLY A 247 17.94 -15.80 4.84
CA GLY A 247 18.40 -14.90 3.80
C GLY A 247 17.31 -14.54 2.77
N LEU A 248 16.38 -15.46 2.48
CA LEU A 248 15.20 -15.19 1.64
C LEU A 248 14.14 -14.39 2.41
N LEU A 249 13.96 -14.66 3.71
CA LEU A 249 13.10 -13.84 4.58
C LEU A 249 13.59 -12.38 4.62
N GLY A 250 14.91 -12.14 4.54
CA GLY A 250 15.48 -10.79 4.48
C GLY A 250 15.22 -10.03 3.16
N CYS A 251 14.93 -10.75 2.07
CA CYS A 251 14.57 -10.14 0.77
C CYS A 251 13.10 -9.67 0.76
N ALA A 252 12.23 -10.45 1.41
CA ALA A 252 10.81 -10.17 1.53
C ALA A 252 10.53 -8.96 2.43
N ASP A 253 9.35 -8.37 2.29
CA ASP A 253 8.84 -7.34 3.20
C ASP A 253 8.33 -7.95 4.50
N GLY A 254 7.86 -9.20 4.43
CA GLY A 254 7.48 -9.99 5.60
C GLY A 254 7.56 -11.49 5.35
N SER A 255 7.48 -12.26 6.44
CA SER A 255 7.46 -13.70 6.37
C SER A 255 6.62 -14.32 7.46
N LEU A 256 6.03 -15.46 7.12
CA LEU A 256 5.24 -16.30 8.00
C LEU A 256 5.93 -17.67 8.02
N LEU A 257 6.50 -18.05 9.17
CA LEU A 257 7.11 -19.35 9.35
C LEU A 257 6.17 -20.28 10.09
N MET A 258 5.56 -21.21 9.34
CA MET A 258 4.64 -22.20 9.90
C MET A 258 5.39 -23.43 10.40
N GLN A 259 5.16 -23.81 11.66
CA GLN A 259 5.77 -24.95 12.31
C GLN A 259 4.74 -25.83 12.99
N LYS A 260 5.00 -27.15 13.02
CA LYS A 260 4.22 -28.13 13.78
C LYS A 260 5.15 -29.04 14.54
N LYS A 261 4.83 -29.34 15.80
CA LYS A 261 5.59 -30.29 16.63
C LYS A 261 5.66 -31.68 16.00
N LYS A 262 4.55 -32.13 15.40
CA LYS A 262 4.44 -33.37 14.63
C LYS A 262 3.59 -33.10 13.39
N ARG A 263 3.85 -33.83 12.30
CA ARG A 263 3.08 -33.67 11.06
C ARG A 263 1.57 -33.89 11.26
N THR A 264 1.22 -34.84 12.12
CA THR A 264 -0.16 -35.22 12.48
C THR A 264 -0.79 -34.34 13.55
N ALA A 265 -0.05 -33.44 14.20
CA ALA A 265 -0.61 -32.55 15.21
C ALA A 265 -1.71 -31.67 14.59
N LEU A 266 -2.69 -31.22 15.37
CA LEU A 266 -3.65 -30.20 14.88
C LEU A 266 -3.17 -28.79 15.25
N GLU A 267 -2.21 -28.68 16.16
CA GLU A 267 -1.60 -27.42 16.54
C GLU A 267 -0.46 -27.04 15.60
N ALA A 268 -0.38 -25.75 15.30
CA ALA A 268 0.72 -25.13 14.58
C ALA A 268 1.06 -23.78 15.22
N THR A 269 2.30 -23.34 15.03
CA THR A 269 2.72 -21.97 15.31
C THR A 269 3.03 -21.27 14.00
N ILE A 270 2.71 -19.98 13.92
CA ILE A 270 3.19 -19.09 12.86
C ILE A 270 3.99 -17.99 13.52
N ASP A 271 5.28 -17.95 13.21
CA ASP A 271 6.14 -16.80 13.53
C ASP A 271 6.01 -15.79 12.40
N VAL A 272 5.52 -14.59 12.72
CA VAL A 272 5.25 -13.50 11.78
C VAL A 272 6.27 -12.41 12.02
N VAL A 273 7.05 -12.10 10.99
CA VAL A 273 8.09 -11.06 11.01
C VAL A 273 7.92 -10.18 9.78
N GLY A 274 8.14 -8.87 9.90
CA GLY A 274 8.18 -8.00 8.73
C GLY A 274 8.50 -6.55 9.01
N ARG A 275 8.52 -5.74 7.95
CA ARG A 275 8.93 -4.33 8.01
C ARG A 275 7.82 -3.42 8.52
N ASP A 276 6.57 -3.77 8.25
CA ASP A 276 5.39 -2.92 8.46
C ASP A 276 4.46 -3.46 9.56
N GLN A 277 4.78 -4.60 10.18
CA GLN A 277 4.03 -5.20 11.27
C GLN A 277 4.95 -5.56 12.43
N GLN A 278 4.37 -5.62 13.63
CA GLN A 278 5.08 -6.09 14.81
C GLN A 278 5.36 -7.59 14.71
N ASP A 279 6.58 -7.98 15.10
CA ASP A 279 6.95 -9.39 15.28
C ASP A 279 6.03 -10.06 16.30
N GLN A 280 5.46 -11.20 15.94
CA GLN A 280 4.48 -11.90 16.76
C GLN A 280 4.44 -13.40 16.44
N ILE A 281 4.09 -14.20 17.45
CA ILE A 281 3.82 -15.62 17.27
C ILE A 281 2.34 -15.91 17.44
N LEU A 282 1.73 -16.51 16.42
CA LEU A 282 0.36 -16.99 16.42
C LEU A 282 0.33 -18.48 16.78
N TYR A 283 -0.51 -18.85 17.74
CA TYR A 283 -0.78 -20.24 18.08
C TYR A 283 -2.11 -20.65 17.46
N LEU A 284 -2.05 -21.54 16.48
CA LEU A 284 -3.20 -21.97 15.70
C LEU A 284 -3.56 -23.42 16.01
N LYS A 285 -4.87 -23.71 15.98
CA LYS A 285 -5.41 -25.05 16.05
C LYS A 285 -6.29 -25.33 14.84
N LYS A 286 -5.97 -26.40 14.13
CA LYS A 286 -6.72 -26.84 12.95
C LYS A 286 -7.99 -27.56 13.36
N ASP A 287 -9.10 -27.14 12.82
CA ASP A 287 -10.36 -27.87 12.90
C ASP A 287 -10.27 -29.17 12.08
N PRO A 288 -10.58 -30.34 12.65
CA PRO A 288 -10.47 -31.62 11.94
C PRO A 288 -11.55 -31.82 10.87
N GLU A 289 -12.70 -31.16 10.97
CA GLU A 289 -13.82 -31.29 10.03
C GLU A 289 -13.67 -30.31 8.87
N THR A 290 -13.53 -29.02 9.19
CA THR A 290 -13.45 -27.96 8.16
C THR A 290 -12.04 -27.72 7.65
N GLN A 291 -11.02 -28.20 8.36
CA GLN A 291 -9.61 -27.92 8.07
C GLN A 291 -9.23 -26.43 8.16
N ILE A 292 -10.09 -25.59 8.75
CA ILE A 292 -9.81 -24.18 9.05
C ILE A 292 -8.82 -24.08 10.22
N TRP A 293 -7.91 -23.09 10.15
CA TRP A 293 -7.03 -22.74 11.25
C TRP A 293 -7.68 -21.69 12.14
N ASN A 294 -7.89 -22.03 13.41
CA ASN A 294 -8.42 -21.11 14.42
C ASN A 294 -7.28 -20.57 15.28
N LEU A 295 -7.28 -19.26 15.56
CA LEU A 295 -6.33 -18.64 16.48
C LEU A 295 -6.73 -18.99 17.93
N GLU A 296 -5.83 -19.64 18.67
CA GLU A 296 -6.02 -19.90 20.10
C GLU A 296 -5.51 -18.74 20.96
N ARG A 297 -4.35 -18.20 20.60
CA ARG A 297 -3.74 -17.03 21.25
C ARG A 297 -2.60 -16.45 20.40
N MET A 298 -2.24 -15.22 20.71
CA MET A 298 -1.00 -14.58 20.25
C MET A 298 -0.01 -14.56 21.43
N GLU A 299 1.29 -14.61 21.16
CA GLU A 299 2.29 -14.45 22.21
C GLU A 299 2.29 -13.04 22.80
N THR A 300 2.12 -12.03 21.95
CA THR A 300 2.10 -10.61 22.32
C THR A 300 0.87 -9.94 21.70
N GLU A 301 0.22 -9.04 22.43
CA GLU A 301 -0.84 -8.21 21.88
C GLU A 301 -0.26 -7.19 20.87
N PRO A 302 -0.88 -7.01 19.69
CA PRO A 302 -0.47 -5.99 18.74
C PRO A 302 -0.49 -4.60 19.37
N HIS A 303 0.59 -3.85 19.17
CA HIS A 303 0.65 -2.45 19.58
C HIS A 303 -0.41 -1.62 18.83
N LYS A 304 -1.35 -1.05 19.57
CA LYS A 304 -2.36 -0.11 19.03
C LYS A 304 -1.85 1.31 19.17
N GLU A 305 -1.74 2.03 18.05
CA GLU A 305 -1.40 3.45 18.08
C GLU A 305 -2.51 4.23 18.83
N PRO A 306 -2.17 5.15 19.75
CA PRO A 306 -3.18 5.93 20.45
C PRO A 306 -3.99 6.82 19.49
N PRO A 307 -5.20 7.25 19.90
CA PRO A 307 -5.97 8.26 19.18
C PRO A 307 -5.12 9.52 18.92
N ASP A 308 -5.35 10.15 17.78
CA ASP A 308 -4.57 11.28 17.31
C ASP A 308 -5.43 12.56 17.34
N PRO A 309 -5.25 13.44 18.35
CA PRO A 309 -6.09 14.63 18.51
C PRO A 309 -6.02 15.59 17.31
N VAL A 310 -4.91 15.58 16.56
CA VAL A 310 -4.77 16.42 15.36
C VAL A 310 -5.65 15.89 14.24
N LEU A 311 -5.65 14.58 14.00
CA LEU A 311 -6.51 13.96 13.00
C LEU A 311 -7.98 14.07 13.38
N GLU A 312 -8.34 13.90 14.66
CA GLU A 312 -9.71 14.12 15.14
C GLU A 312 -10.20 15.54 14.86
N ALA A 313 -9.37 16.55 15.15
CA ALA A 313 -9.72 17.95 14.91
C ALA A 313 -9.90 18.25 13.41
N VAL A 314 -9.03 17.69 12.56
CA VAL A 314 -9.11 17.81 11.10
C VAL A 314 -10.33 17.09 10.56
N ALA A 315 -10.65 15.89 11.07
CA ALA A 315 -11.79 15.11 10.63
C ALA A 315 -13.12 15.82 10.88
N ARG A 316 -13.25 16.57 11.98
CA ARG A 316 -14.46 17.36 12.30
C ARG A 316 -14.77 18.48 11.29
N MET A 317 -13.81 18.85 10.44
CA MET A 317 -13.99 19.89 9.42
C MET A 317 -14.95 19.48 8.29
N VAL A 318 -15.14 18.18 8.09
CA VAL A 318 -16.02 17.63 7.04
C VAL A 318 -16.89 16.52 7.61
N ASN A 319 -18.10 16.38 7.08
CA ASN A 319 -19.05 15.33 7.46
C ASN A 319 -20.10 15.17 6.36
N ALA A 320 -21.10 14.31 6.55
CA ALA A 320 -22.14 14.08 5.55
C ALA A 320 -22.93 15.34 5.13
N SER A 321 -23.09 16.34 6.03
CA SER A 321 -23.79 17.60 5.73
C SER A 321 -22.88 18.67 5.09
N GLN A 322 -21.58 18.59 5.35
CA GLN A 322 -20.55 19.43 4.73
C GLN A 322 -19.40 18.53 4.26
N PRO A 323 -19.54 17.89 3.08
CA PRO A 323 -18.64 16.82 2.66
C PRO A 323 -17.28 17.34 2.19
N GLU A 324 -17.16 18.62 1.86
CA GLU A 324 -15.90 19.19 1.40
C GLU A 324 -15.52 20.45 2.17
N TRP A 325 -14.23 20.59 2.43
CA TRP A 325 -13.62 21.82 2.89
C TRP A 325 -12.41 22.14 2.01
N THR A 326 -12.23 23.41 1.65
CA THR A 326 -11.09 23.88 0.86
C THR A 326 -10.58 25.20 1.42
N GLY A 327 -9.26 25.34 1.52
CA GLY A 327 -8.63 26.57 1.99
C GLY A 327 -7.11 26.52 1.88
N SER A 328 -6.46 27.60 2.29
CA SER A 328 -5.00 27.66 2.44
C SER A 328 -4.53 26.89 3.68
N PRO A 329 -3.25 26.49 3.75
CA PRO A 329 -2.66 25.89 4.95
C PRO A 329 -2.85 26.73 6.22
N SER A 330 -2.84 28.06 6.11
CA SER A 330 -3.04 28.97 7.24
C SER A 330 -4.48 28.99 7.72
N GLU A 331 -5.44 28.96 6.81
CA GLU A 331 -6.87 28.86 7.15
C GLU A 331 -7.18 27.51 7.80
N LEU A 332 -6.58 26.41 7.31
CA LEU A 332 -6.72 25.11 7.95
C LEU A 332 -6.21 25.16 9.40
N ALA A 333 -4.97 25.64 9.61
CA ALA A 333 -4.36 25.72 10.93
C ALA A 333 -5.17 26.59 11.90
N ALA A 334 -5.72 27.71 11.41
CA ALA A 334 -6.59 28.59 12.19
C ALA A 334 -7.94 27.96 12.53
N ALA A 335 -8.49 27.11 11.64
CA ALA A 335 -9.75 26.43 11.87
C ALA A 335 -9.63 25.27 12.87
N VAL A 336 -8.59 24.44 12.76
CA VAL A 336 -8.43 23.26 13.63
C VAL A 336 -7.83 23.59 15.00
N GLN A 337 -7.10 24.72 15.13
CA GLN A 337 -6.55 25.25 16.38
C GLN A 337 -5.70 24.26 17.20
N VAL A 338 -4.97 23.36 16.53
CA VAL A 338 -4.16 22.31 17.17
C VAL A 338 -2.77 22.79 17.65
N GLY A 339 -2.53 24.11 17.70
CA GLY A 339 -1.25 24.69 18.14
C GLY A 339 -0.06 24.46 17.19
N MET A 340 -0.29 23.92 15.99
CA MET A 340 0.75 23.72 14.97
C MET A 340 0.81 24.88 13.98
N ALA A 341 2.03 25.27 13.57
CA ALA A 341 2.21 26.17 12.44
C ALA A 341 1.72 25.52 11.13
N ALA A 342 1.17 26.29 10.20
CA ALA A 342 0.56 25.80 8.95
C ALA A 342 1.46 24.84 8.13
N ASN A 343 2.75 25.14 8.02
CA ASN A 343 3.71 24.27 7.32
C ASN A 343 3.97 22.95 8.08
N ALA A 344 4.00 22.98 9.41
CA ALA A 344 4.14 21.78 10.22
C ALA A 344 2.89 20.91 10.13
N LEU A 345 1.70 21.51 10.18
CA LEU A 345 0.42 20.81 10.03
C LEU A 345 0.32 20.13 8.67
N THR A 346 0.63 20.82 7.58
CA THR A 346 0.56 20.20 6.24
C THR A 346 1.58 19.08 6.05
N LYS A 347 2.80 19.20 6.58
CA LYS A 347 3.78 18.08 6.59
C LYS A 347 3.26 16.89 7.41
N TYR A 348 2.66 17.17 8.56
CA TYR A 348 2.07 16.14 9.41
C TYR A 348 0.93 15.39 8.71
N LEU A 349 0.02 16.14 8.07
CA LEU A 349 -1.09 15.57 7.31
C LEU A 349 -0.63 14.83 6.06
N ASN A 350 0.46 15.25 5.40
CA ASN A 350 1.05 14.46 4.32
C ASN A 350 1.46 13.05 4.81
N VAL A 351 2.09 12.98 5.99
CA VAL A 351 2.51 11.71 6.61
C VAL A 351 1.32 10.88 7.10
N LYS A 352 0.33 11.51 7.73
CA LYS A 352 -0.82 10.84 8.35
C LYS A 352 -2.06 10.75 7.44
N SER A 353 -1.94 11.11 6.16
CA SER A 353 -3.05 11.14 5.20
C SER A 353 -3.75 9.79 5.05
N GLY A 354 -2.99 8.69 5.10
CA GLY A 354 -3.55 7.34 5.05
C GLY A 354 -4.43 7.02 6.25
N ARG A 355 -3.91 7.26 7.45
CA ARG A 355 -4.66 7.08 8.70
C ARG A 355 -5.91 7.96 8.76
N LEU A 356 -5.82 9.20 8.27
CA LEU A 356 -6.96 10.13 8.18
C LEU A 356 -8.08 9.57 7.26
N LEU A 357 -7.70 8.94 6.16
CA LEU A 357 -8.65 8.30 5.24
C LEU A 357 -9.24 7.02 5.84
N GLU A 358 -8.42 6.18 6.48
CA GLU A 358 -8.81 4.84 6.92
C GLU A 358 -9.62 4.85 8.22
N GLU A 359 -9.21 5.65 9.21
CA GLU A 359 -9.87 5.72 10.52
C GLU A 359 -11.01 6.74 10.56
N TYR A 360 -10.88 7.84 9.82
CA TYR A 360 -11.82 8.97 9.88
C TYR A 360 -12.61 9.19 8.59
N HIS A 361 -12.32 8.42 7.54
CA HIS A 361 -12.98 8.55 6.23
C HIS A 361 -12.83 9.95 5.62
N VAL A 362 -11.68 10.60 5.83
CA VAL A 362 -11.38 11.92 5.26
C VAL A 362 -10.21 11.85 4.29
N GLY A 363 -10.48 12.09 3.01
CA GLY A 363 -9.46 12.31 1.99
C GLY A 363 -8.79 13.67 2.16
N TYR A 364 -7.47 13.71 2.04
CA TYR A 364 -6.66 14.93 2.14
C TYR A 364 -5.83 15.13 0.87
N GLU A 365 -5.87 16.35 0.33
CA GLU A 365 -5.01 16.78 -0.76
C GLU A 365 -4.36 18.13 -0.45
N ASN A 366 -3.09 18.30 -0.85
CA ASN A 366 -2.39 19.58 -0.78
C ASN A 366 -1.67 19.86 -2.11
N LYS A 367 -2.22 20.79 -2.89
CA LYS A 367 -1.76 21.09 -4.26
C LYS A 367 -1.24 22.52 -4.33
N ALA A 368 -0.12 22.70 -5.03
CA ALA A 368 0.34 24.04 -5.41
C ALA A 368 -0.57 24.59 -6.53
N ARG A 369 -1.01 25.83 -6.40
CA ARG A 369 -1.78 26.60 -7.38
C ARG A 369 -1.11 27.95 -7.61
N HIS A 370 -1.53 28.68 -8.64
CA HIS A 370 -1.01 30.02 -8.95
C HIS A 370 -1.16 31.01 -7.78
N ALA A 371 -2.22 30.87 -6.97
CA ALA A 371 -2.49 31.72 -5.80
C ALA A 371 -1.85 31.21 -4.49
N GLY A 372 -1.03 30.15 -4.55
CA GLY A 372 -0.42 29.50 -3.37
C GLY A 372 -0.86 28.03 -3.22
N ARG A 373 -0.49 27.41 -2.09
CA ARG A 373 -0.94 26.05 -1.76
C ARG A 373 -2.41 26.05 -1.34
N GLN A 374 -3.15 25.06 -1.82
CA GLN A 374 -4.54 24.81 -1.47
C GLN A 374 -4.66 23.41 -0.88
N VAL A 375 -5.28 23.34 0.30
CA VAL A 375 -5.65 22.10 0.96
C VAL A 375 -7.12 21.81 0.66
N LYS A 376 -7.43 20.56 0.33
CA LYS A 376 -8.79 20.04 0.20
C LYS A 376 -8.97 18.87 1.17
N LEU A 377 -10.08 18.89 1.91
CA LEU A 377 -10.57 17.76 2.71
C LEU A 377 -11.87 17.28 2.11
N THR A 378 -12.05 15.97 2.02
CA THR A 378 -13.25 15.34 1.44
C THR A 378 -13.73 14.20 2.34
N TYR A 379 -14.97 14.26 2.81
CA TYR A 379 -15.61 13.17 3.52
C TYR A 379 -15.98 12.06 2.54
N MET A 380 -15.51 10.84 2.81
CA MET A 380 -15.71 9.66 1.97
C MET A 380 -16.79 8.79 2.61
N LEU A 381 -17.95 8.61 1.96
CA LEU A 381 -18.90 7.60 2.41
C LEU A 381 -18.34 6.21 2.12
N VAL A 382 -18.20 5.39 3.16
CA VAL A 382 -18.03 3.94 3.00
C VAL A 382 -19.43 3.35 2.99
N GLU A 383 -19.92 2.94 1.82
CA GLU A 383 -21.13 2.13 1.74
C GLU A 383 -20.83 0.78 2.41
N ALA A 384 -21.56 0.46 3.47
CA ALA A 384 -21.58 -0.90 4.00
C ALA A 384 -22.14 -1.82 2.90
N PRO A 385 -21.58 -3.02 2.67
CA PRO A 385 -22.11 -3.92 1.66
C PRO A 385 -23.57 -4.22 1.99
N ALA A 386 -24.47 -3.87 1.08
CA ALA A 386 -25.87 -4.23 1.15
C ALA A 386 -25.96 -5.76 1.04
N PHE A 387 -26.17 -6.43 2.16
CA PHE A 387 -26.59 -7.83 2.15
C PHE A 387 -28.03 -7.86 1.63
N GLU A 388 -28.19 -8.14 0.33
CA GLU A 388 -29.49 -8.56 -0.20
C GLU A 388 -29.79 -9.94 0.37
N VAL A 389 -30.67 -9.97 1.37
CA VAL A 389 -31.31 -11.20 1.81
C VAL A 389 -32.26 -11.62 0.68
N VAL A 390 -31.82 -12.58 -0.12
CA VAL A 390 -32.71 -13.30 -1.03
C VAL A 390 -33.63 -14.15 -0.15
N GLU A 391 -34.81 -13.63 0.18
CA GLU A 391 -35.89 -14.47 0.71
C GLU A 391 -36.31 -15.42 -0.40
N ASP A 392 -35.86 -16.67 -0.27
CA ASP A 392 -36.24 -17.77 -1.17
C ASP A 392 -37.73 -18.09 -0.92
N GLY A 393 -38.59 -17.43 -1.69
CA GLY A 393 -40.02 -17.70 -1.75
C GLY A 393 -40.27 -19.09 -2.33
N ARG A 394 -40.30 -20.11 -1.47
CA ARG A 394 -40.84 -21.43 -1.81
C ARG A 394 -42.19 -21.62 -1.15
N ASP A 395 -43.24 -21.29 -1.92
CA ASP A 395 -44.53 -21.92 -1.77
C ASP A 395 -44.39 -23.41 -2.09
N GLY A 396 -44.52 -24.24 -1.06
CA GLY A 396 -44.46 -25.70 -1.16
C GLY A 396 -45.38 -26.31 -0.11
N SER A 397 -46.68 -26.24 -0.35
CA SER A 397 -47.68 -27.04 0.34
C SER A 397 -47.52 -28.52 -0.05
N ASP A 398 -47.20 -29.38 0.91
CA ASP A 398 -47.89 -30.68 1.14
C ASP A 398 -47.28 -31.47 2.31
N GLY A 399 -48.14 -31.87 3.27
CA GLY A 399 -48.21 -33.25 3.75
C GLY A 399 -47.37 -33.73 4.96
N CYS A 400 -47.92 -33.57 6.16
CA CYS A 400 -48.01 -34.57 7.25
C CYS A 400 -46.75 -35.15 7.97
N ASN A 401 -46.63 -34.75 9.24
CA ASN A 401 -46.32 -35.51 10.48
C ASN A 401 -45.05 -36.38 10.61
N GLY A 402 -44.17 -35.97 11.54
CA GLY A 402 -43.21 -36.84 12.24
C GLY A 402 -42.27 -36.05 13.16
N GLU A 403 -42.36 -36.30 14.46
CA GLU A 403 -41.68 -35.63 15.58
C GLU A 403 -40.13 -35.65 15.51
N ASN A 404 -39.46 -34.52 15.75
CA ASN A 404 -38.69 -34.26 16.99
C ASN A 404 -37.81 -33.00 16.93
N ALA A 405 -37.75 -32.36 18.10
CA ALA A 405 -37.05 -31.16 18.53
C ALA A 405 -35.77 -30.74 17.79
N THR A 406 -35.70 -29.46 17.43
CA THR A 406 -34.42 -28.74 17.30
C THR A 406 -34.58 -27.29 17.76
N THR A 407 -33.71 -26.92 18.69
CA THR A 407 -33.61 -25.63 19.38
C THR A 407 -33.29 -24.52 18.38
N GLN A 408 -34.22 -23.59 18.15
CA GLN A 408 -33.95 -22.33 17.45
C GLN A 408 -33.49 -21.28 18.47
N THR A 409 -32.21 -20.90 18.38
CA THR A 409 -31.67 -19.72 19.04
C THR A 409 -31.98 -18.51 18.16
N THR A 410 -33.00 -17.74 18.54
CA THR A 410 -33.30 -16.43 17.93
C THR A 410 -32.37 -15.37 18.52
N VAL A 411 -31.53 -14.73 17.70
CA VAL A 411 -30.87 -13.47 18.07
C VAL A 411 -31.64 -12.34 17.40
N ALA A 412 -32.42 -11.62 18.21
CA ALA A 412 -33.10 -10.40 17.81
C ALA A 412 -32.13 -9.21 17.92
N ILE A 413 -31.94 -8.48 16.81
CA ILE A 413 -31.34 -7.15 16.83
C ILE A 413 -32.49 -6.14 16.98
N VAL A 414 -32.52 -5.45 18.12
CA VAL A 414 -33.42 -4.32 18.37
C VAL A 414 -32.79 -3.06 17.79
N ALA A 415 -33.46 -2.44 16.84
CA ALA A 415 -33.29 -1.04 16.50
C ALA A 415 -34.66 -0.36 16.50
N ALA A 416 -34.89 0.56 17.46
CA ALA A 416 -35.78 1.71 17.27
C ALA A 416 -35.83 2.64 18.50
N VAL A 417 -35.48 3.92 18.25
CA VAL A 417 -36.24 5.15 18.62
C VAL A 417 -36.18 5.54 20.11
N ALA A 418 -35.94 6.78 20.55
CA ALA A 418 -36.42 8.07 20.05
C ALA A 418 -35.63 9.27 20.63
N GLU A 419 -35.58 10.35 19.87
CA GLU A 419 -35.57 11.71 20.41
C GLU A 419 -36.90 12.03 21.14
N ARG A 420 -36.85 13.09 21.99
CA ARG A 420 -37.96 13.90 22.55
C ARG A 420 -38.66 13.39 23.82
N ASN A 421 -38.38 14.02 24.95
CA ASN A 421 -39.13 15.21 25.41
C ASN A 421 -38.62 15.69 26.79
N GLY A 422 -38.49 17.01 26.94
CA GLY A 422 -38.47 17.67 28.25
C GLY A 422 -39.89 17.93 28.78
N SER A 423 -39.93 18.57 29.95
CA SER A 423 -41.07 19.02 30.78
C SER A 423 -41.88 17.93 31.50
N GLU A 424 -41.65 17.77 32.80
CA GLU A 424 -42.36 18.50 33.87
C GLU A 424 -41.41 18.78 35.04
#